data_AF-A0A953ZGY3-F1
#
_entry.id   AF-A0A953ZGY3-F1
#
_cell.length_a   1.000
_cell.length_b   1.000
_cell.length_c   1.000
_cell.angle_alpha   90.00
_cell.angle_beta   90.00
_cell.angle_gamma   90.00
#
_symmetry.space_group_name_H-M   'P 1'
#
loop_
_entity.id
_entity.type
_entity.pdbx_description
1 polymer ?
#
loop_
_entity_poly.entity_id
_entity_poly.type
_entity_poly.pdbx_seq_one_letter_code
_entity_poly.pdbx_strand_id
1 'polypeptide(L)' 'MEEAKQVASDLISDLSDAVAGRLPWSSVDRGFLLVGPPGVGKTTLAHALARLLGLAFSRIQFTSDLLPADISGVS' A
#
# COMPACT_ATOMS: atom_id res chain seq x y z
N MET A 1 8.25 -8.29 16.56
CA MET A 1 8.05 -9.02 15.28
C MET A 1 6.59 -9.42 15.12
N GLU A 2 5.93 -9.93 16.17
CA GLU A 2 4.52 -10.37 16.06
C GLU A 2 3.53 -9.22 15.90
N GLU A 3 3.80 -8.05 16.48
CA GLU A 3 2.98 -6.86 16.25
C GLU A 3 2.94 -6.45 14.77
N ALA A 4 4.09 -6.43 14.08
CA ALA A 4 4.17 -6.08 12.67
C ALA A 4 3.42 -7.08 11.77
N LYS A 5 3.46 -8.37 12.12
CA LYS A 5 2.68 -9.40 11.42
C LYS A 5 1.19 -9.23 11.65
N GLN A 6 0.78 -8.90 12.88
CA GLN A 6 -0.62 -8.70 13.21
C GLN A 6 -1.18 -7.51 12.44
N VAL A 7 -0.50 -6.35 12.48
CA VAL A 7 -0.89 -5.16 11.71
C VAL A 7 -0.99 -5.47 10.21
N ALA A 8 -0.05 -6.25 9.66
CA ALA A 8 -0.12 -6.65 8.25
C ALA A 8 -1.32 -7.58 7.96
N SER A 9 -1.63 -8.49 8.87
CA SER A 9 -2.77 -9.41 8.75
C SER A 9 -4.10 -8.65 8.79
N ASP A 10 -4.23 -7.71 9.72
CA ASP A 10 -5.44 -6.89 9.90
C ASP A 10 -5.67 -6.03 8.64
N LEU A 11 -4.61 -5.40 8.13
CA LEU A 11 -4.65 -4.65 6.88
C LEU A 11 -5.12 -5.52 5.69
N ILE A 12 -4.56 -6.72 5.53
CA ILE A 12 -4.93 -7.60 4.43
C ILE A 12 -6.42 -7.97 4.51
N SER A 13 -6.92 -8.21 5.72
CA SER A 13 -8.33 -8.50 5.96
C SER A 13 -9.22 -7.31 5.56
N ASP A 14 -8.91 -6.12 6.06
CA ASP A 14 -9.71 -4.91 5.81
C ASP A 14 -9.73 -4.53 4.32
N LEU A 15 -8.58 -4.62 3.65
CA LEU A 15 -8.51 -4.40 2.20
C LEU A 15 -9.30 -5.43 1.42
N SER A 16 -9.23 -6.71 1.81
CA SER A 16 -10.01 -7.77 1.16
C SER A 16 -11.51 -7.54 1.31
N ASP A 17 -11.94 -7.11 2.49
CA ASP A 17 -13.34 -6.78 2.77
C ASP A 17 -13.79 -5.54 2.01
N ALA A 18 -12.93 -4.54 1.87
CA ALA A 18 -13.24 -3.35 1.07
C ALA A 18 -13.37 -3.67 -0.42
N VAL A 19 -12.46 -4.48 -0.97
CA VAL A 19 -12.54 -4.96 -2.36
C VAL A 19 -13.79 -5.82 -2.59
N ALA A 20 -14.19 -6.63 -1.61
CA ALA A 20 -15.40 -7.43 -1.66
C ALA A 20 -16.71 -6.64 -1.41
N GLY A 21 -16.62 -5.34 -1.11
CA GLY A 21 -17.77 -4.49 -0.80
C GLY A 21 -18.40 -4.76 0.58
N ARG A 22 -17.71 -5.47 1.47
CA ARG A 22 -18.14 -5.76 2.85
C ARG A 22 -17.76 -4.66 3.84
N LEU A 23 -16.71 -3.89 3.53
CA LEU A 23 -16.24 -2.75 4.33
C LEU A 23 -16.18 -1.50 3.43
N PRO A 24 -16.66 -0.32 3.88
CA PRO A 24 -16.49 0.89 3.10
C PRO A 24 -15.01 1.32 3.11
N TRP A 25 -14.53 1.88 1.99
CA TRP A 25 -13.15 2.39 1.88
C TRP A 25 -12.77 3.42 2.95
N SER A 26 -13.74 4.15 3.50
CA SER A 26 -13.54 5.09 4.60
C SER A 26 -13.10 4.44 5.91
N SER A 27 -13.34 3.14 6.07
CA SER A 27 -13.02 2.35 7.26
C SER A 27 -11.70 1.59 7.12
N VAL A 28 -11.05 1.63 5.95
CA VAL A 28 -9.71 1.07 5.76
C VAL A 28 -8.66 2.12 6.11
N ASP A 29 -7.59 1.70 6.76
CA ASP A 29 -6.41 2.53 6.97
C ASP A 29 -5.86 3.06 5.64
N ARG A 30 -5.57 4.36 5.60
CA ARG A 30 -5.22 5.06 4.34
C ARG A 30 -3.75 4.92 3.95
N GLY A 31 -2.90 4.39 4.82
CA GLY A 31 -1.47 4.29 4.53
C GLY A 31 -0.69 3.53 5.60
N PHE A 32 0.41 2.94 5.16
CA PHE A 32 1.31 2.15 5.99
C PHE A 32 2.76 2.55 5.71
N LEU A 33 3.56 2.58 6.76
CA LEU A 33 4.99 2.86 6.65
C LEU A 33 5.79 1.59 6.91
N LEU A 34 6.45 1.08 5.87
CA LEU A 34 7.37 -0.04 5.98
C LEU A 34 8.80 0.48 6.18
N VAL A 35 9.41 0.21 7.34
CA VAL A 35 10.77 0.62 7.67
C VAL A 35 11.71 -0.57 7.70
N GLY A 36 12.87 -0.43 7.08
CA GLY A 36 13.91 -1.44 7.12
C GLY A 36 15.02 -1.20 6.10
N PRO A 37 16.12 -1.97 6.14
CA PRO A 37 17.26 -1.85 5.23
C PRO A 37 16.88 -1.94 3.74
N PRO A 38 17.71 -1.42 2.82
CA PRO A 38 17.51 -1.65 1.39
C PRO A 38 17.52 -3.16 1.08
N GLY A 39 16.73 -3.59 0.10
CA GLY A 39 16.69 -5.00 -0.34
C GLY A 39 15.82 -5.97 0.47
N VAL A 40 15.20 -5.55 1.59
CA VAL A 40 14.35 -6.44 2.42
C VAL A 40 12.93 -6.68 1.87
N GLY A 41 12.68 -6.37 0.60
CA GLY A 41 11.41 -6.69 -0.06
C GLY A 41 10.22 -5.77 0.22
N LYS A 42 10.42 -4.58 0.81
CA LYS A 42 9.33 -3.61 1.11
C LYS A 42 8.47 -3.27 -0.13
N THR A 43 9.12 -2.93 -1.25
CA THR A 43 8.43 -2.64 -2.51
C THR A 43 7.78 -3.89 -3.11
N THR A 44 8.43 -5.05 -2.98
CA THR A 44 7.88 -6.34 -3.42
C THR A 44 6.59 -6.67 -2.68
N LEU A 45 6.53 -6.43 -1.37
CA LEU A 45 5.33 -6.64 -0.56
C LEU A 45 4.16 -5.78 -1.04
N ALA A 46 4.38 -4.48 -1.25
CA ALA A 46 3.34 -3.57 -1.76
C ALA A 46 2.80 -4.00 -3.14
N HIS A 47 3.69 -4.42 -4.04
CA HIS A 47 3.31 -4.92 -5.37
C HIS A 47 2.57 -6.27 -5.30
N ALA A 48 3.01 -7.18 -4.45
CA ALA A 48 2.34 -8.47 -4.24
C ALA A 48 0.94 -8.28 -3.67
N LEU A 49 0.77 -7.38 -2.70
CA LEU A 49 -0.53 -7.08 -2.10
C LEU A 49 -1.53 -6.56 -3.15
N ALA A 50 -1.13 -5.60 -3.98
CA ALA A 50 -1.97 -5.09 -5.05
C ALA A 50 -2.39 -6.22 -6.03
N ARG A 51 -1.45 -7.08 -6.42
CA ARG A 51 -1.73 -8.22 -7.32
C ARG A 51 -2.68 -9.25 -6.70
N LEU A 52 -2.50 -9.59 -5.42
CA LEU A 52 -3.34 -10.55 -4.71
C LEU A 52 -4.78 -10.06 -4.58
N LEU A 53 -4.96 -8.75 -4.42
CA LEU A 53 -6.27 -8.12 -4.24
C LEU A 53 -6.90 -7.64 -5.56
N GLY A 54 -6.24 -7.82 -6.70
CA GLY A 54 -6.73 -7.33 -8.00
C GLY A 54 -6.76 -5.80 -8.11
N LEU A 55 -5.95 -5.10 -7.31
CA LEU A 55 -5.85 -3.63 -7.28
C LEU A 55 -4.83 -3.12 -8.30
N ALA A 56 -5.02 -1.87 -8.74
CA ALA A 56 -4.01 -1.15 -9.50
C ALA A 56 -2.81 -0.81 -8.60
N PHE A 57 -1.60 -0.95 -9.13
CA PHE A 57 -0.36 -0.56 -8.44
C PHE A 57 0.25 0.66 -9.13
N SER A 58 0.45 1.73 -8.37
CA SER A 58 1.22 2.90 -8.78
C SER A 58 2.37 3.13 -7.81
N ARG A 59 3.54 3.50 -8.33
CA ARG A 59 4.74 3.78 -7.55
C ARG A 59 5.23 5.18 -7.87
N ILE A 60 5.35 6.00 -6.84
CA ILE A 60 6.04 7.27 -6.87
C ILE A 60 7.37 7.09 -6.14
N GLN A 61 8.47 7.48 -6.78
CA GLN A 61 9.79 7.46 -6.17
C GLN A 61 10.15 8.88 -5.75
N PHE A 62 10.38 9.09 -4.46
CA PHE A 62 10.83 10.38 -3.94
C PHE A 62 12.29 10.64 -4.33
N THR A 63 12.48 11.32 -5.45
CA THR A 63 13.75 11.90 -5.88
C THR A 63 13.72 13.41 -5.66
N SER A 64 14.89 14.07 -5.65
CA SER A 64 14.98 15.52 -5.38
C SER A 64 14.33 16.39 -6.46
N ASP A 65 14.07 15.82 -7.63
CA ASP A 65 13.50 16.45 -8.81
C ASP A 65 12.00 16.17 -9.00
N LEU A 66 11.35 15.49 -8.05
CA LEU A 66 9.92 15.19 -8.10
C LEU A 66 9.07 16.47 -8.20
N LEU A 67 8.25 16.59 -9.25
CA LEU A 67 7.32 17.69 -9.44
C LEU A 67 5.93 17.34 -8.90
N PRO A 68 5.12 18.32 -8.47
CA PRO A 68 3.74 18.06 -8.03
C PRO A 68 2.90 17.33 -9.09
N ALA A 69 3.12 17.64 -10.37
CA ALA A 69 2.45 17.00 -11.50
C ALA A 69 2.73 15.49 -11.58
N ASP A 70 3.87 15.01 -11.08
CA ASP A 70 4.21 13.59 -11.02
C ASP A 70 3.36 12.81 -9.98
N ILE A 71 2.73 13.54 -9.05
CA ILE A 71 1.85 12.97 -8.01
C ILE A 71 0.37 13.10 -8.42
N SER A 72 -0.05 14.30 -8.81
CA SER A 72 -1.46 14.61 -9.07
C SER A 72 -1.91 14.33 -10.51
N GLY A 73 -0.97 14.14 -11.43
CA GLY A 73 -1.23 14.14 -12.87
C GLY A 73 -1.38 15.54 -13.46
N VAL A 74 -1.41 15.62 -14.78
CA VAL A 74 -1.76 16.82 -15.55
C VAL A 74 -3.21 16.71 -16.02
N SER A 75 -3.99 17.78 -15.85
CA SER A 75 -5.41 17.88 -16.23
C SER A 75 -5.62 18.37 -17.65
#